data_AF-A0A6L6HL73-F1
#
_entry.id   AF-A0A6L6HL73-F1
#
_cell.length_a   1.000
_cell.length_b   1.000
_cell.length_c   1.000
_cell.angle_alpha   90.00
_cell.angle_beta   90.00
_cell.angle_gamma   90.00
#
_symmetry.space_group_name_H-M   'P 1'
#
loop_
_entity.id
_entity.type
_entity.pdbx_description
1 polymer ?
#
loop_
_entity_poly.entity_id
_entity_poly.type
_entity_poly.pdbx_seq_one_letter_code
_entity_poly.pdbx_strand_id
1 'polypeptide(L)'
;MTIIERVRANNTPYPAGMMDRMALFAEWTGTTPPETILEDQGDGWTFSTEFLTFCALNGMSIDWVWLGDEKSLVLEAHNAALRGRA
;
A
#
# COMPACT_ATOMS: atom_id res chain seq x y z
N MET A 1 18.90 5.38 7.88
CA MET A 1 17.68 6.18 8.01
C MET A 1 16.57 5.46 7.28
N THR A 2 15.56 4.95 7.98
CA THR A 2 14.48 4.15 7.41
C THR A 2 13.41 5.04 6.76
N ILE A 3 12.57 4.47 5.89
CA ILE A 3 11.43 5.18 5.29
C ILE A 3 10.51 5.74 6.39
N ILE A 4 10.31 4.98 7.48
CA ILE A 4 9.52 5.39 8.66
C ILE A 4 10.11 6.66 9.31
N GLU A 5 11.44 6.79 9.36
CA GLU A 5 12.11 7.98 9.90
C GLU A 5 11.98 9.21 8.98
N ARG A 6 11.99 9.02 7.65
CA ARG A 6 11.77 10.12 6.69
C ARG A 6 10.33 10.67 6.73
N VAL A 7 9.36 9.79 6.94
CA VAL A 7 7.93 10.15 6.97
C VAL A 7 7.55 10.92 8.23
N ARG A 8 8.19 10.64 9.37
CA ARG A 8 7.99 11.44 10.59
C ARG A 8 8.63 12.82 10.51
N ALA A 9 9.66 12.97 9.69
CA ALA A 9 10.40 14.23 9.54
C ALA A 9 9.75 15.20 8.54
N ASN A 10 8.98 14.68 7.58
CA ASN A 10 8.25 15.48 6.61
C ASN A 10 6.75 15.43 6.91
N ASN A 11 6.03 16.56 6.80
CA ASN A 11 4.56 16.65 6.87
C ASN A 11 3.87 15.91 5.69
N THR A 12 4.24 14.65 5.45
CA THR A 12 3.71 13.82 4.38
C THR A 12 2.25 13.49 4.70
N PRO A 13 1.29 13.71 3.77
CA PRO A 13 -0.15 13.64 4.04
C PRO A 13 -0.67 12.19 4.07
N TYR A 14 0.07 11.28 4.69
CA TYR A 14 -0.33 9.87 4.74
C TYR A 14 -1.44 9.66 5.78
N PRO A 15 -2.49 8.89 5.42
CA PRO A 15 -3.48 8.47 6.39
C PRO A 15 -2.86 7.67 7.54
N ALA A 16 -3.49 7.74 8.71
CA ALA A 16 -3.03 7.00 9.89
C ALA A 16 -2.93 5.49 9.60
N GLY A 17 -1.80 4.89 10.00
CA GLY A 17 -1.51 3.47 9.84
C GLY A 17 -1.20 3.00 8.41
N MET A 18 -1.19 3.88 7.40
CA MET A 18 -0.89 3.48 6.01
C MET A 18 0.48 2.82 5.90
N MET A 19 1.47 3.39 6.58
CA MET A 19 2.83 2.82 6.61
C MET A 19 2.89 1.49 7.36
N ASP A 20 2.08 1.29 8.39
CA ASP A 20 2.02 0.01 9.12
C ASP A 20 1.44 -1.08 8.22
N ARG A 21 0.40 -0.76 7.43
CA ARG A 21 -0.16 -1.68 6.43
C ARG A 21 0.81 -1.99 5.31
N MET A 22 1.55 -0.99 4.83
CA MET A 22 2.62 -1.20 3.83
C MET A 22 3.70 -2.14 4.37
N ALA A 23 4.15 -1.92 5.61
CA ALA A 23 5.14 -2.79 6.26
C ALA A 23 4.60 -4.21 6.45
N LEU A 24 3.34 -4.34 6.87
CA LEU A 24 2.66 -5.63 7.04
C LEU A 24 2.56 -6.40 5.72
N PHE A 25 2.20 -5.71 4.63
CA PHE A 25 2.14 -6.32 3.30
C PHE A 25 3.51 -6.83 2.86
N ALA A 26 4.55 -6.00 3.02
CA ALA A 26 5.92 -6.37 2.71
C ALA A 26 6.39 -7.60 3.52
N GLU A 27 6.08 -7.63 4.82
CA GLU A 27 6.37 -8.78 5.68
C GLU A 27 5.67 -10.06 5.19
N TRP A 28 4.38 -9.99 4.90
CA TRP A 28 3.59 -11.16 4.48
C TRP A 28 3.96 -11.71 3.11
N THR A 29 4.44 -10.84 2.22
CA THR A 29 4.72 -11.20 0.83
C THR A 29 6.21 -11.36 0.52
N GLY A 30 7.10 -10.97 1.45
CA GLY A 30 8.54 -10.92 1.21
C GLY A 30 8.94 -9.87 0.16
N THR A 31 8.11 -8.84 -0.04
CA THR A 31 8.36 -7.77 -1.01
C THR A 31 9.04 -6.58 -0.36
N THR A 32 9.71 -5.75 -1.16
CA THR A 32 10.32 -4.49 -0.70
C THR A 32 9.39 -3.32 -1.00
N PRO A 33 8.95 -2.54 0.01
CA PRO A 33 8.13 -1.35 -0.22
C PRO A 33 8.80 -0.35 -1.18
N PRO A 34 8.01 0.39 -1.97
CA PRO A 34 8.51 1.47 -2.81
C PRO A 34 9.08 2.61 -1.94
N GLU A 35 10.10 3.30 -2.46
CA GLU A 35 10.74 4.42 -1.76
C GLU A 35 9.87 5.68 -1.79
N THR A 36 9.13 5.87 -2.89
CA THR A 36 8.27 7.03 -3.12
C THR A 36 6.81 6.58 -3.14
N ILE A 37 5.96 7.16 -2.27
CA ILE A 37 4.52 6.86 -2.23
C ILE A 37 3.70 7.94 -2.91
N LEU A 38 3.99 9.20 -2.58
CA LEU A 38 3.37 10.36 -3.19
C LEU A 38 4.42 11.18 -3.92
N GLU A 39 3.99 11.83 -4.99
CA GLU A 39 4.74 12.82 -5.74
C GLU A 39 3.89 14.08 -5.95
N ASP A 40 4.52 15.24 -5.93
CA ASP A 40 3.88 16.52 -6.26
C ASP A 40 4.15 16.83 -7.74
N GLN A 41 3.08 16.95 -8.52
CA GLN A 41 3.14 17.24 -9.96
C GLN A 41 2.92 18.74 -10.26
N GLY A 42 2.86 19.59 -9.23
CA GLY A 42 2.65 21.04 -9.34
C GLY A 42 1.18 21.47 -9.24
N ASP A 43 0.24 20.53 -9.28
CA ASP A 43 -1.20 20.74 -9.07
C ASP A 43 -1.74 20.02 -7.80
N GLY A 44 -0.84 19.37 -7.06
CA GLY A 44 -1.14 18.66 -5.83
C GLY A 44 -0.37 17.35 -5.71
N TRP A 45 -0.55 16.70 -4.55
CA TRP A 45 0.01 15.38 -4.30
C TRP A 45 -0.84 14.30 -4.94
N THR A 46 -0.19 13.40 -5.67
CA THR A 46 -0.78 12.19 -6.23
C THR A 46 0.07 10.97 -5.91
N PHE A 47 -0.44 9.78 -6.18
CA PHE A 47 0.33 8.54 -6.05
C PHE A 47 1.50 8.52 -7.03
N SER A 48 2.67 8.18 -6.52
CA SER A 48 3.85 8.02 -7.37
C SER A 48 3.65 6.86 -8.35
N THR A 49 4.30 6.97 -9.51
CA THR A 49 4.33 5.86 -10.48
C THR A 49 4.95 4.60 -9.87
N GLU A 50 5.95 4.76 -9.00
CA GLU A 50 6.62 3.67 -8.29
C GLU A 50 5.64 2.88 -7.40
N PHE A 51 4.83 3.60 -6.61
CA PHE A 51 3.83 3.00 -5.74
C PHE A 51 2.72 2.30 -6.52
N LEU A 52 2.21 2.95 -7.58
CA LEU A 52 1.17 2.35 -8.44
C LEU A 52 1.69 1.07 -9.13
N THR A 53 2.94 1.10 -9.60
CA THR A 53 3.59 -0.07 -10.21
C THR A 53 3.77 -1.19 -9.19
N PHE A 54 4.23 -0.87 -7.98
CA PHE A 54 4.35 -1.84 -6.90
C PHE A 54 3.01 -2.49 -6.56
N CYS A 55 1.93 -1.71 -6.45
CA CYS A 55 0.60 -2.24 -6.17
C CYS A 55 0.12 -3.19 -7.28
N ALA A 56 0.29 -2.78 -8.53
CA ALA A 56 -0.13 -3.58 -9.69
C ALA A 56 0.64 -4.90 -9.81
N LEU A 57 1.96 -4.89 -9.59
CA LEU A 57 2.80 -6.08 -9.71
C LEU A 57 2.55 -7.11 -8.60
N ASN A 58 2.24 -6.65 -7.39
CA ASN A 58 2.08 -7.53 -6.23
C ASN A 58 0.60 -7.81 -5.88
N GLY A 59 -0.34 -7.24 -6.63
CA GLY A 59 -1.77 -7.38 -6.36
C GLY A 59 -2.20 -6.69 -5.06
N MET A 60 -1.51 -5.64 -4.64
CA MET A 60 -1.87 -4.90 -3.41
C MET A 60 -3.05 -3.96 -3.69
N SER A 61 -4.10 -4.06 -2.88
CA SER A 61 -5.23 -3.12 -2.93
C SER A 61 -4.84 -1.74 -2.37
N ILE A 62 -5.02 -0.70 -3.20
CA ILE A 62 -4.77 0.69 -2.81
C ILE A 62 -5.75 1.13 -1.71
N ASP A 63 -7.02 0.74 -1.80
CA ASP A 63 -8.03 1.11 -0.80
C ASP A 63 -7.70 0.50 0.57
N TRP A 64 -7.20 -0.74 0.59
CA TRP A 64 -6.76 -1.36 1.82
C TRP A 64 -5.54 -0.66 2.42
N VAL A 65 -4.47 -0.49 1.65
CA VAL A 65 -3.24 0.11 2.20
C VAL A 65 -3.44 1.59 2.58
N TRP A 66 -4.18 2.35 1.77
CA TRP A 66 -4.39 3.78 1.95
C TRP A 66 -5.47 4.09 2.99
N LEU A 67 -6.67 3.54 2.82
CA LEU A 67 -7.84 3.86 3.63
C LEU A 67 -8.10 2.87 4.78
N GLY A 68 -7.41 1.72 4.78
CA GLY A 68 -7.70 0.64 5.72
C GLY A 68 -8.99 -0.10 5.39
N ASP A 69 -9.45 -0.08 4.14
CA ASP A 69 -10.64 -0.84 3.73
C ASP A 69 -10.33 -2.34 3.64
N GLU A 70 -10.61 -3.06 4.73
CA GLU A 70 -10.42 -4.51 4.84
C GLU A 70 -11.44 -5.31 4.03
N LYS A 71 -12.59 -4.73 3.64
CA LYS A 71 -13.69 -5.48 3.02
C LYS A 71 -13.25 -6.11 1.71
N SER A 72 -12.54 -5.36 0.87
CA SER A 72 -12.05 -5.83 -0.42
C SER A 72 -11.05 -6.98 -0.26
N LEU A 73 -10.12 -6.86 0.69
CA LEU A 73 -9.15 -7.92 1.03
C LEU A 73 -9.84 -9.21 1.49
N VAL A 74 -10.80 -9.09 2.41
CA VAL A 74 -11.53 -10.25 2.96
C VAL A 74 -12.34 -10.96 1.88
N LEU A 75 -13.08 -10.21 1.05
CA LEU A 75 -13.91 -10.78 -0.02
C LEU A 75 -13.06 -11.44 -1.11
N GLU A 76 -11.92 -10.85 -1.46
CA GLU A 76 -11.00 -11.43 -2.44
C GLU A 76 -10.43 -12.77 -1.96
N ALA A 77 -9.91 -12.82 -0.72
CA ALA A 77 -9.40 -14.05 -0.12
C ALA A 77 -10.50 -15.13 0.02
N HIS A 78 -11.70 -14.74 0.46
CA HIS A 78 -12.85 -15.64 0.54
C HIS A 78 -13.22 -16.25 -0.82
N ASN A 79 -13.33 -15.41 -1.85
CA ASN A 79 -13.69 -15.85 -3.20
C ASN A 79 -12.59 -16.71 -3.83
N ALA A 80 -11.31 -16.42 -3.58
CA ALA A 80 -10.20 -17.26 -4.01
C ALA A 80 -10.26 -18.65 -3.38
N ALA A 81 -10.55 -18.72 -2.07
CA ALA A 81 -10.72 -19.99 -1.36
C ALA A 81 -11.91 -20.80 -1.88
N LEU A 82 -13.01 -20.16 -2.29
CA LEU A 82 -14.14 -20.85 -2.94
C LEU A 82 -13.78 -21.40 -4.31
N ARG A 83 -13.03 -20.65 -5.14
CA ARG A 83 -12.58 -21.12 -6.46
C ARG A 83 -11.64 -22.33 -6.37
N GLY A 84 -10.80 -22.40 -5.34
CA GLY A 84 -9.88 -23.51 -5.12
C GLY A 84 -10.53 -24.80 -4.59
N ARG A 85 -11.84 -24.80 -4.30
CA ARG A 85 -12.61 -25.99 -3.87
C ARG A 85 -13.28 -26.75 -5.04
N ALA A 86 -13.13 -26.27 -6.28
CA ALA A 86 -13.67 -26.88 -7.49
C ALA A 86 -12.75 -27.96 -8.06
#